data_AF-A0AAN0NB70-F1
#
_entry.id   AF-A0AAN0NB70-F1
#
_cell.length_a   1.000
_cell.length_b   1.000
_cell.length_c   1.000
_cell.angle_alpha   90.00
_cell.angle_beta   90.00
_cell.angle_gamma   90.00
#
_symmetry.space_group_name_H-M   'P 1'
#
loop_
_entity.id
_entity.type
_entity.pdbx_description
1 polymer ?
#
loop_
_entity_poly.entity_id
_entity_poly.type
_entity_poly.pdbx_seq_one_letter_code
_entity_poly.pdbx_strand_id
1 'polypeptide(L)'
;MNIDLLRTLRLIGETSLTNQRQLSMQLNISLGKINRIVTELQDQKLIETQVVPYRITAQGMELLKEYRVDSAIILVFGTGERIVPLSFDKPKALLRVKGERLIERLIEQLHEREIYDVTVVIGYMKEKMEYLSDKYGVKLIYNPQFDATNSVTSLSLASSQIRNTYVIPSDVYFTENIFNKYEFQSWIGAVNDPNKPTYWSIETGTNKRVTSNYR
;
A
#
# COMPACT_ATOMS: atom_id res chain seq x y z
N MET A 1 -7.78 19.21 6.50
CA MET A 1 -6.56 19.19 7.34
C MET A 1 -5.33 19.05 6.44
N ASN A 2 -4.19 19.62 6.82
CA ASN A 2 -2.96 19.60 6.03
C ASN A 2 -2.40 18.16 5.95
N ILE A 3 -2.22 17.60 4.75
CA ILE A 3 -1.77 16.22 4.60
C ILE A 3 -0.35 15.98 5.11
N ASP A 4 0.51 17.00 5.03
CA ASP A 4 1.88 16.88 5.53
C ASP A 4 1.90 16.89 7.07
N LEU A 5 0.92 17.54 7.71
CA LEU A 5 0.72 17.45 9.15
C LEU A 5 0.33 16.03 9.56
N LEU A 6 -0.62 15.42 8.85
CA LEU A 6 -1.04 14.03 9.07
C LEU A 6 0.11 13.03 8.86
N ARG A 7 0.89 13.20 7.79
CA ARG A 7 2.09 12.37 7.52
C ARG A 7 3.15 12.51 8.61
N THR A 8 3.35 13.73 9.11
CA THR A 8 4.28 13.99 10.22
C THR A 8 3.78 13.32 11.50
N LEU A 9 2.49 13.44 11.81
CA LEU A 9 1.86 12.79 12.96
C LEU A 9 1.98 11.26 12.90
N ARG A 10 1.69 10.66 11.74
CA ARG A 10 1.87 9.22 11.50
C ARG A 10 3.30 8.80 11.77
N LEU A 11 4.26 9.52 11.19
CA LEU A 11 5.67 9.18 11.33
C LEU A 11 6.12 9.24 12.79
N ILE A 12 5.72 10.28 13.54
CA ILE A 12 5.96 10.38 14.98
C ILE A 12 5.30 9.23 15.76
N GLY A 13 4.09 8.81 15.36
CA GLY A 13 3.37 7.70 16.00
C GLY A 13 3.95 6.31 15.71
N GLU A 14 4.62 6.13 14.58
CA GLU A 14 5.16 4.83 14.12
C GLU A 14 6.65 4.66 14.38
N THR A 15 7.37 5.73 14.73
CA THR A 15 8.84 5.71 14.85
C THR A 15 9.32 6.51 16.06
N SER A 16 10.46 6.13 16.62
CA SER A 16 11.09 6.84 17.74
C SER A 16 12.00 7.99 17.27
N LEU A 17 11.55 8.80 16.31
CA LEU A 17 12.37 9.87 15.75
C LEU A 17 12.64 10.98 16.76
N THR A 18 13.87 11.49 16.73
CA THR A 18 14.41 12.35 17.78
C THR A 18 14.41 13.82 17.41
N ASN A 19 14.26 14.21 16.15
CA ASN A 19 14.27 15.63 15.79
C ASN A 19 13.64 15.97 14.43
N GLN A 20 13.37 17.28 14.24
CA GLN A 20 12.80 17.86 13.02
C GLN A 20 13.62 17.63 11.75
N ARG A 21 14.95 17.47 11.85
CA ARG A 21 15.79 17.18 10.67
C ARG A 21 15.55 15.77 10.15
N GLN A 22 15.40 14.80 11.04
CA GLN A 22 15.06 13.43 10.63
C GLN A 22 13.67 13.37 9.98
N LEU A 23 12.67 14.05 10.57
CA LEU A 23 11.33 14.18 9.97
C LEU A 23 11.39 14.80 8.57
N SER A 24 12.17 15.87 8.42
CA SER A 24 12.39 16.56 7.13
C SER A 24 12.98 15.63 6.08
N MET A 25 14.01 14.85 6.44
CA MET A 25 14.66 13.91 5.51
C MET A 25 13.72 12.77 5.11
N GLN A 26 13.04 12.14 6.08
CA GLN A 26 12.19 10.98 5.80
C GLN A 26 10.93 11.34 5.01
N LEU A 27 10.33 12.50 5.27
CA LEU A 27 9.14 12.95 4.54
C LEU A 27 9.48 13.69 3.23
N ASN A 28 10.76 13.99 3.00
CA ASN A 28 11.23 14.84 1.91
C ASN A 28 10.50 16.21 1.89
N ILE A 29 10.43 16.84 3.06
CA ILE A 29 9.77 18.15 3.29
C ILE A 29 10.82 19.11 3.84
N SER A 30 10.77 20.39 3.46
CA SER A 30 11.72 21.38 3.96
C SER A 30 11.67 21.54 5.48
N LEU A 31 12.84 21.73 6.12
CA LEU A 31 12.95 21.86 7.58
C LEU A 31 12.07 22.99 8.13
N GLY A 32 12.02 24.14 7.45
CA GLY A 32 11.16 25.26 7.85
C GLY A 32 9.67 24.92 7.85
N LYS A 33 9.21 24.06 6.93
CA LYS A 33 7.83 23.59 6.90
C LYS A 33 7.57 22.56 8.02
N ILE A 34 8.52 21.65 8.28
CA ILE A 34 8.44 20.73 9.42
C ILE A 34 8.38 21.48 10.75
N ASN A 35 9.17 22.54 10.93
CA ASN A 35 9.13 23.33 12.16
C ASN A 35 7.72 23.90 12.42
N ARG A 36 7.09 24.47 11.38
CA ARG A 36 5.71 24.98 11.48
C ARG A 36 4.71 23.86 11.79
N ILE A 37 4.83 22.71 11.13
CA ILE A 37 3.96 21.55 11.36
C ILE A 37 4.10 21.03 12.79
N VAL A 38 5.32 20.91 13.32
CA VAL A 38 5.55 20.45 14.70
C VAL A 38 4.95 21.40 15.71
N THR A 39 5.11 22.72 15.53
CA THR A 39 4.44 23.72 16.37
C THR A 39 2.93 23.56 16.31
N GLU A 40 2.36 23.42 15.11
CA GLU A 40 0.92 23.21 14.93
C GLU A 40 0.41 21.92 15.61
N LEU A 41 1.17 20.81 15.53
CA LEU A 41 0.84 19.56 16.21
C LEU A 41 0.85 19.70 17.74
N GLN A 42 1.78 20.48 18.30
CA GLN A 42 1.87 20.76 19.74
C GLN A 42 0.73 21.66 20.20
N ASP A 43 0.43 22.73 19.44
CA ASP A 43 -0.67 23.65 19.73
C ASP A 43 -2.02 22.92 19.72
N GLN A 44 -2.20 21.96 18.81
CA GLN A 44 -3.38 21.10 18.74
C GLN A 44 -3.38 19.94 19.74
N LYS A 45 -2.33 19.80 20.56
CA LYS A 45 -2.14 18.71 21.54
C LYS A 45 -2.15 17.31 20.92
N LEU A 46 -1.77 17.18 19.65
CA LEU A 46 -1.67 15.90 18.95
C LEU A 46 -0.35 15.18 19.26
N ILE A 47 0.67 15.94 19.66
CA ILE A 47 1.94 15.41 20.18
C ILE A 47 2.30 16.12 21.50
N GLU A 48 3.12 15.48 22.33
CA GLU A 48 3.62 16.05 23.57
C GLU A 48 4.53 17.26 23.31
N THR A 49 4.37 18.30 24.15
CA THR A 49 5.14 19.54 24.06
C THR A 49 6.46 19.40 24.81
N GLN A 50 7.57 19.89 24.24
CA GLN A 50 8.91 19.90 24.84
C GLN A 50 9.49 18.51 25.20
N VAL A 51 8.95 17.43 24.63
CA VAL A 51 9.50 16.07 24.78
C VAL A 51 10.22 15.64 23.51
N VAL A 52 11.44 15.12 23.67
CA VAL A 52 12.27 14.52 22.61
C VAL A 52 12.76 13.15 23.08
N PRO A 53 12.57 12.05 22.31
CA PRO A 53 11.88 11.98 21.02
C PRO A 53 10.41 12.39 21.12
N TYR A 54 9.85 12.89 20.01
CA TYR A 54 8.45 13.31 19.98
C TYR A 54 7.54 12.13 20.31
N ARG A 55 6.48 12.38 21.07
CA ARG A 55 5.50 11.37 21.46
C ARG A 55 4.11 11.79 21.03
N ILE A 56 3.38 10.89 20.38
CA ILE A 56 1.99 11.11 20.01
C ILE A 56 1.10 11.05 21.26
N THR A 57 0.12 11.94 21.37
CA THR A 57 -0.86 11.91 22.47
C THR A 57 -2.00 10.93 22.15
N ALA A 58 -2.85 10.65 23.14
CA ALA A 58 -4.09 9.89 22.91
C ALA A 58 -4.99 10.56 21.86
N GLN A 59 -5.07 11.90 21.84
CA GLN A 59 -5.83 12.65 20.85
C GLN A 59 -5.21 12.53 19.45
N GLY A 60 -3.87 12.61 19.34
CA GLY A 60 -3.18 12.38 18.07
C GLY A 60 -3.41 10.98 17.53
N MET A 61 -3.41 9.97 18.41
CA MET A 61 -3.71 8.60 18.02
C MET A 61 -5.16 8.44 17.55
N GLU A 62 -6.12 9.06 18.24
CA GLU A 62 -7.54 9.00 17.84
C GLU A 62 -7.75 9.62 16.45
N LEU A 63 -7.09 10.74 16.18
CA LEU A 63 -7.10 11.36 14.85
C LEU A 63 -6.56 10.44 13.76
N LEU A 64 -5.48 9.69 14.04
CA LEU A 64 -4.93 8.73 13.07
C LEU A 64 -5.89 7.57 12.80
N LYS A 65 -6.63 7.09 13.80
CA LYS A 65 -7.57 5.96 13.63
C LYS A 65 -8.64 6.24 12.59
N GLU A 66 -9.07 7.49 12.41
CA GLU A 66 -10.02 7.88 11.36
C GLU A 66 -9.51 7.57 9.95
N TYR A 67 -8.20 7.44 9.78
CA TYR A 67 -7.51 7.19 8.51
C TYR A 67 -6.87 5.81 8.44
N ARG A 68 -7.25 4.90 9.35
CA ARG A 68 -6.74 3.52 9.34
C ARG A 68 -7.10 2.85 8.02
N VAL A 69 -6.15 2.13 7.44
CA VAL A 69 -6.42 1.30 6.26
C VAL A 69 -7.32 0.15 6.69
N ASP A 70 -8.46 0.02 6.01
CA ASP A 70 -9.51 -0.94 6.35
C ASP A 70 -9.13 -2.35 5.87
N SER A 71 -8.64 -2.44 4.64
CA SER A 71 -8.47 -3.72 3.94
C SER A 71 -7.47 -3.65 2.79
N ALA A 72 -7.16 -4.81 2.23
CA ALA A 72 -6.43 -4.92 0.97
C ALA A 72 -7.08 -5.95 0.04
N ILE A 73 -7.01 -5.69 -1.25
CA ILE A 73 -7.46 -6.57 -2.33
C ILE A 73 -6.25 -6.88 -3.21
N ILE A 74 -5.86 -8.16 -3.25
CA ILE A 74 -4.79 -8.64 -4.14
C ILE A 74 -5.44 -9.31 -5.35
N LEU A 75 -5.11 -8.83 -6.54
CA LEU A 75 -5.64 -9.34 -7.80
C LEU A 75 -4.66 -10.35 -8.42
N VAL A 76 -5.04 -11.62 -8.40
CA VAL A 76 -4.34 -12.71 -9.10
C VAL A 76 -5.03 -12.93 -10.44
N PHE A 77 -4.70 -12.06 -11.40
CA PHE A 77 -5.32 -12.05 -12.72
C PHE A 77 -4.40 -12.61 -13.81
N GLY A 78 -5.00 -13.27 -14.79
CA GLY A 78 -4.33 -13.80 -15.98
C GLY A 78 -3.55 -15.10 -15.75
N THR A 79 -3.39 -15.85 -16.85
CA THR A 79 -2.65 -17.12 -16.94
C THR A 79 -1.13 -16.94 -16.91
N GLY A 80 -0.66 -15.73 -17.23
CA GLY A 80 0.75 -15.41 -17.25
C GLY A 80 1.51 -15.82 -18.50
N GLU A 81 0.81 -16.10 -19.60
CA GLU A 81 1.36 -16.55 -20.90
C GLU A 81 2.69 -15.90 -21.34
N ARG A 82 2.86 -14.59 -21.10
CA ARG A 82 4.09 -13.84 -21.45
C ARG A 82 5.37 -14.33 -20.78
N ILE A 83 5.29 -15.16 -19.75
CA ILE A 83 6.46 -15.67 -19.00
C ILE A 83 6.53 -17.20 -18.96
N VAL A 84 5.81 -17.88 -19.84
CA VAL A 84 5.99 -19.32 -20.08
C VAL A 84 7.48 -19.60 -20.38
N PRO A 85 8.09 -20.66 -19.81
CA PRO A 85 7.45 -21.76 -19.08
C PRO A 85 7.22 -21.55 -17.57
N LEU A 86 7.59 -20.39 -17.01
CA LEU A 86 7.54 -20.18 -15.55
C LEU A 86 6.12 -20.24 -14.96
N SER A 87 5.11 -19.87 -15.74
CA SER A 87 3.70 -19.89 -15.32
C SER A 87 2.94 -21.14 -15.76
N PHE A 88 3.61 -22.17 -16.28
CA PHE A 88 2.95 -23.37 -16.82
C PHE A 88 2.31 -24.23 -15.73
N ASP A 89 3.01 -24.39 -14.60
CA ASP A 89 2.60 -25.25 -13.50
C ASP A 89 2.17 -24.44 -12.25
N LYS A 90 2.19 -23.11 -12.27
CA LYS A 90 1.72 -22.29 -11.13
C LYS A 90 1.30 -20.88 -11.54
N PRO A 91 0.38 -20.24 -10.78
CA PRO A 91 0.09 -18.83 -10.93
C PRO A 91 1.34 -17.97 -10.74
N LYS A 92 1.42 -16.84 -11.47
CA LYS A 92 2.54 -15.87 -11.33
C LYS A 92 2.76 -15.43 -9.89
N ALA A 93 1.68 -15.25 -9.15
CA ALA A 93 1.66 -14.90 -7.74
C ALA A 93 2.51 -15.84 -6.86
N LEU A 94 2.72 -17.10 -7.26
CA LEU A 94 3.50 -18.10 -6.53
C LEU A 94 4.96 -18.19 -7.00
N LEU A 95 5.40 -17.36 -7.95
CA LEU A 95 6.80 -17.29 -8.35
C LEU A 95 7.65 -16.75 -7.21
N ARG A 96 8.90 -17.22 -7.16
CA ARG A 96 9.87 -16.80 -6.15
C ARG A 96 10.80 -15.73 -6.69
N VAL A 97 10.95 -14.65 -5.94
CA VAL A 97 11.95 -13.60 -6.17
C VAL A 97 12.71 -13.43 -4.86
N LYS A 98 14.05 -13.47 -4.94
CA LYS A 98 14.94 -13.44 -3.75
C LYS A 98 14.56 -14.47 -2.67
N GLY A 99 14.08 -15.63 -3.08
CA GLY A 99 13.70 -16.74 -2.19
C GLY A 99 12.26 -16.68 -1.67
N GLU A 100 11.55 -15.58 -1.82
CA GLU A 100 10.19 -15.37 -1.29
C GLU A 100 9.14 -15.49 -2.41
N ARG A 101 7.97 -16.05 -2.11
CA ARG A 101 6.84 -16.05 -3.06
C ARG A 101 6.25 -14.64 -3.12
N LEU A 102 5.97 -14.15 -4.33
CA LEU A 102 5.45 -12.78 -4.55
C LEU A 102 4.24 -12.48 -3.67
N ILE A 103 3.21 -13.32 -3.70
CA ILE A 103 1.99 -13.07 -2.94
C ILE A 103 2.16 -13.23 -1.43
N GLU A 104 2.99 -14.17 -0.97
CA GLU A 104 3.27 -14.35 0.45
C GLU A 104 3.93 -13.09 1.02
N ARG A 105 4.91 -12.55 0.30
CA ARG A 105 5.57 -11.30 0.68
C ARG A 105 4.58 -10.14 0.74
N LEU A 106 3.67 -10.02 -0.23
CA LEU A 106 2.65 -8.95 -0.21
C LEU A 106 1.74 -9.07 1.02
N ILE A 107 1.26 -10.28 1.34
CA ILE A 107 0.42 -10.54 2.51
C ILE A 107 1.19 -10.23 3.81
N GLU A 108 2.44 -10.69 3.91
CA GLU A 108 3.29 -10.44 5.08
C GLU A 108 3.56 -8.94 5.27
N GLN A 109 3.85 -8.19 4.20
CA GLN A 109 4.01 -6.73 4.26
C GLN A 109 2.73 -6.01 4.69
N LEU A 110 1.54 -6.48 4.28
CA LEU A 110 0.28 -5.93 4.76
C LEU A 110 0.07 -6.22 6.25
N HIS A 111 0.36 -7.44 6.69
CA HIS A 111 0.23 -7.86 8.09
C HIS A 111 1.19 -7.12 9.02
N GLU A 112 2.42 -6.82 8.57
CA GLU A 112 3.38 -5.96 9.28
C GLU A 112 2.82 -4.55 9.56
N ARG A 113 1.85 -4.10 8.76
CA ARG A 113 1.15 -2.82 8.94
C ARG A 113 -0.22 -2.96 9.61
N GLU A 114 -0.49 -4.14 10.20
CA GLU A 114 -1.76 -4.49 10.83
C GLU A 114 -2.98 -4.42 9.90
N ILE A 115 -2.77 -4.69 8.62
CA ILE A 115 -3.84 -4.80 7.61
C ILE A 115 -4.11 -6.29 7.40
N TYR A 116 -5.02 -6.84 8.22
CA TYR A 116 -5.34 -8.27 8.23
C TYR A 116 -6.58 -8.63 7.39
N ASP A 117 -7.45 -7.67 7.08
CA ASP A 117 -8.57 -7.93 6.17
C ASP A 117 -8.07 -7.90 4.72
N VAL A 118 -7.52 -9.02 4.29
CA VAL A 118 -6.97 -9.22 2.96
C VAL A 118 -7.86 -10.15 2.16
N THR A 119 -8.32 -9.68 1.02
CA THR A 119 -9.05 -10.47 0.03
C THR A 119 -8.15 -10.73 -1.18
N VAL A 120 -8.00 -11.98 -1.57
CA VAL A 120 -7.28 -12.38 -2.78
C VAL A 120 -8.29 -12.86 -3.81
N VAL A 121 -8.37 -12.16 -4.93
CA VAL A 121 -9.18 -12.60 -6.07
C VAL A 121 -8.33 -13.53 -6.94
N ILE A 122 -8.75 -14.79 -7.05
CA ILE A 122 -8.05 -15.87 -7.73
C ILE A 122 -8.82 -16.38 -8.95
N GLY A 123 -8.11 -17.02 -9.87
CA GLY A 123 -8.69 -17.56 -11.10
C GLY A 123 -7.92 -18.78 -11.58
N TYR A 124 -6.87 -18.55 -12.37
CA TYR A 124 -6.00 -19.59 -12.91
C TYR A 124 -5.37 -20.43 -11.79
N MET A 125 -5.52 -21.76 -11.85
CA MET A 125 -4.99 -22.75 -10.88
C MET A 125 -5.31 -22.40 -9.42
N LYS A 126 -6.56 -21.99 -9.15
CA LYS A 126 -7.04 -21.53 -7.83
C LYS A 126 -6.68 -22.46 -6.68
N GLU A 127 -6.65 -23.77 -6.92
CA GLU A 127 -6.40 -24.82 -5.91
C GLU A 127 -5.01 -24.64 -5.30
N LYS A 128 -4.05 -24.11 -6.07
CA LYS A 128 -2.69 -23.82 -5.59
C LYS A 128 -2.63 -22.61 -4.65
N MET A 129 -3.70 -21.83 -4.56
CA MET A 129 -3.81 -20.63 -3.73
C MET A 129 -4.59 -20.87 -2.44
N GLU A 130 -5.33 -21.98 -2.33
CA GLU A 130 -6.22 -22.26 -1.19
C GLU A 130 -5.50 -22.24 0.16
N TYR A 131 -4.24 -22.72 0.18
CA TYR A 131 -3.41 -22.72 1.39
C TYR A 131 -3.18 -21.33 2.01
N LEU A 132 -3.34 -20.26 1.23
CA LEU A 132 -3.16 -18.90 1.73
C LEU A 132 -4.20 -18.55 2.80
N SER A 133 -5.41 -19.10 2.69
CA SER A 133 -6.47 -18.87 3.67
C SER A 133 -6.08 -19.46 5.02
N ASP A 134 -5.58 -20.71 5.05
CA ASP A 134 -5.15 -21.35 6.30
C ASP A 134 -3.86 -20.75 6.87
N LYS A 135 -2.89 -20.44 6.01
CA LYS A 135 -1.57 -19.96 6.45
C LYS A 135 -1.60 -18.51 6.93
N TYR A 136 -2.42 -17.66 6.31
CA TYR A 136 -2.42 -16.22 6.53
C TYR A 136 -3.77 -15.64 6.95
N GLY A 137 -4.85 -16.41 6.94
CA GLY A 137 -6.18 -15.91 7.30
C GLY A 137 -6.82 -15.01 6.23
N VAL A 138 -6.34 -15.06 4.99
CA VAL A 138 -6.91 -14.24 3.89
C VAL A 138 -8.21 -14.83 3.36
N LYS A 139 -9.08 -13.97 2.83
CA LYS A 139 -10.31 -14.37 2.12
C LYS A 139 -9.98 -14.65 0.66
N LEU A 140 -10.54 -15.71 0.09
CA LEU A 140 -10.37 -16.05 -1.32
C LEU A 140 -11.67 -15.83 -2.07
N ILE A 141 -11.62 -15.10 -3.19
CA ILE A 141 -12.74 -14.93 -4.12
C ILE A 141 -12.34 -15.53 -5.46
N TYR A 142 -13.11 -16.50 -5.94
CA TYR A 142 -12.87 -17.10 -7.25
C TYR A 142 -13.58 -16.32 -8.36
N ASN A 143 -12.82 -15.87 -9.36
CA ASN A 143 -13.35 -15.38 -10.63
C ASN A 143 -13.41 -16.54 -11.64
N PRO A 144 -14.59 -17.10 -11.94
CA PRO A 144 -14.73 -18.18 -12.91
C PRO A 144 -14.44 -17.77 -14.35
N GLN A 145 -14.45 -16.46 -14.65
CA GLN A 145 -14.24 -15.91 -15.99
C GLN A 145 -12.83 -15.32 -16.15
N PHE A 146 -11.84 -15.80 -15.38
CA PHE A 146 -10.49 -15.22 -15.32
C PHE A 146 -9.74 -15.21 -16.66
N ASP A 147 -10.14 -16.07 -17.60
CA ASP A 147 -9.57 -16.24 -18.94
C ASP A 147 -10.23 -15.34 -19.99
N ALA A 148 -11.50 -14.98 -19.78
CA ALA A 148 -12.27 -14.12 -20.67
C ALA A 148 -12.36 -12.66 -20.22
N THR A 149 -11.84 -12.32 -19.03
CA THR A 149 -12.01 -11.00 -18.39
C THR A 149 -10.69 -10.36 -17.98
N ASN A 150 -10.76 -9.10 -17.56
CA ASN A 150 -9.60 -8.32 -17.11
C ASN A 150 -9.60 -8.08 -15.59
N SER A 151 -8.59 -7.35 -15.11
CA SER A 151 -8.43 -7.02 -13.70
C SER A 151 -9.60 -6.21 -13.13
N VAL A 152 -10.29 -5.39 -13.93
CA VAL A 152 -11.46 -4.61 -13.49
C VAL A 152 -12.64 -5.53 -13.14
N THR A 153 -12.85 -6.58 -13.94
CA THR A 153 -13.89 -7.58 -13.64
C THR A 153 -13.54 -8.40 -12.39
N SER A 154 -12.26 -8.71 -12.20
CA SER A 154 -11.81 -9.36 -10.96
C SER A 154 -12.02 -8.46 -9.74
N LEU A 155 -11.74 -7.16 -9.87
CA LEU A 155 -11.97 -6.18 -8.80
C LEU A 155 -13.45 -5.99 -8.48
N SER A 156 -14.34 -6.05 -9.48
CA SER A 156 -15.79 -5.84 -9.25
C SER A 156 -16.38 -6.88 -8.29
N LEU A 157 -15.85 -8.10 -8.27
CA LEU A 157 -16.25 -9.16 -7.33
C LEU A 157 -15.96 -8.81 -5.86
N ALA A 158 -15.00 -7.93 -5.61
CA ALA A 158 -14.62 -7.43 -4.28
C ALA A 158 -15.03 -5.97 -4.05
N SER A 159 -15.80 -5.36 -4.96
CA SER A 159 -16.08 -3.92 -4.96
C SER A 159 -16.78 -3.41 -3.70
N SER A 160 -17.62 -4.24 -3.07
CA SER A 160 -18.31 -3.92 -1.82
C SER A 160 -17.37 -3.69 -0.63
N GLN A 161 -16.12 -4.14 -0.74
CA GLN A 161 -15.08 -3.98 0.29
C GLN A 161 -14.24 -2.71 0.09
N ILE A 162 -14.39 -2.02 -1.04
CA ILE A 162 -13.55 -0.85 -1.36
C ILE A 162 -13.96 0.34 -0.49
N ARG A 163 -13.09 0.69 0.46
CA ARG A 163 -13.15 1.88 1.32
C ARG A 163 -11.75 2.50 1.38
N ASN A 164 -11.11 2.56 2.55
CA ASN A 164 -9.69 2.86 2.66
C ASN A 164 -8.89 1.59 2.40
N THR A 165 -8.82 1.20 1.12
CA THR A 165 -8.39 -0.14 0.70
C THR A 165 -7.23 -0.07 -0.28
N TYR A 166 -6.20 -0.90 -0.07
CA TYR A 166 -5.18 -1.12 -1.10
C TYR A 166 -5.69 -2.07 -2.19
N VAL A 167 -5.45 -1.75 -3.46
CA VAL A 167 -5.69 -2.65 -4.60
C VAL A 167 -4.35 -2.95 -5.26
N ILE A 168 -3.95 -4.22 -5.26
CA ILE A 168 -2.57 -4.62 -5.53
C ILE A 168 -2.56 -5.71 -6.62
N PRO A 169 -1.81 -5.54 -7.72
CA PRO A 169 -1.55 -6.65 -8.64
C PRO A 169 -0.62 -7.68 -7.97
N SER A 170 -0.90 -8.97 -8.12
CA SER A 170 -0.14 -10.03 -7.45
C SER A 170 1.28 -10.29 -8.01
N ASP A 171 1.65 -9.67 -9.13
CA ASP A 171 2.92 -9.91 -9.84
C ASP A 171 3.98 -8.83 -9.58
N VAL A 172 3.89 -8.11 -8.46
CA VAL A 172 4.87 -7.10 -8.03
C VAL A 172 5.71 -7.59 -6.85
N TYR A 173 6.98 -7.19 -6.83
CA TYR A 173 7.90 -7.43 -5.72
C TYR A 173 8.37 -6.09 -5.16
N PHE A 174 7.87 -5.70 -3.98
CA PHE A 174 8.36 -4.52 -3.28
C PHE A 174 9.55 -4.89 -2.40
N THR A 175 10.73 -4.31 -2.66
CA THR A 175 11.94 -4.58 -1.86
C THR A 175 11.82 -4.09 -0.42
N GLU A 176 10.98 -3.09 -0.19
CA GLU A 176 10.65 -2.52 1.12
C GLU A 176 9.14 -2.51 1.30
N ASN A 177 8.67 -2.39 2.55
CA ASN A 177 7.25 -2.33 2.84
C ASN A 177 6.70 -0.92 2.58
N ILE A 178 6.03 -0.75 1.44
CA ILE A 178 5.46 0.53 0.99
C ILE A 178 4.10 0.84 1.62
N PHE A 179 3.46 -0.14 2.26
CA PHE A 179 2.16 0.03 2.87
C PHE A 179 2.30 0.82 4.18
N ASN A 180 1.26 1.56 4.53
CA ASN A 180 1.17 2.29 5.77
C ASN A 180 -0.07 1.82 6.54
N LYS A 181 -0.02 1.88 7.87
CA LYS A 181 -1.17 1.59 8.72
C LYS A 181 -2.29 2.63 8.56
N TYR A 182 -1.91 3.87 8.25
CA TYR A 182 -2.80 5.01 8.07
C TYR A 182 -2.54 5.71 6.74
N GLU A 183 -3.59 5.96 5.96
CA GLU A 183 -3.53 6.65 4.67
C GLU A 183 -4.56 7.78 4.58
N PHE A 184 -4.12 8.92 4.06
CA PHE A 184 -4.86 10.18 4.16
C PHE A 184 -5.48 10.66 2.85
N GLN A 185 -5.10 10.01 1.75
CA GLN A 185 -5.59 10.31 0.40
C GLN A 185 -5.40 9.09 -0.49
N SER A 186 -6.17 9.03 -1.58
CA SER A 186 -5.92 8.08 -2.65
C SER A 186 -4.58 8.36 -3.32
N TRP A 187 -3.82 7.30 -3.61
CA TRP A 187 -2.54 7.39 -4.32
C TRP A 187 -2.33 6.16 -5.21
N ILE A 188 -1.41 6.28 -6.17
CA ILE A 188 -0.98 5.19 -7.05
C ILE A 188 0.53 5.03 -6.94
N GLY A 189 0.98 3.78 -6.78
CA GLY A 189 2.41 3.46 -6.83
C GLY A 189 2.90 3.52 -8.27
N ALA A 190 3.83 4.43 -8.55
CA ALA A 190 4.42 4.60 -9.87
C ALA A 190 5.95 4.67 -9.77
N VAL A 191 6.62 4.07 -10.76
CA VAL A 191 8.07 4.14 -10.90
C VAL A 191 8.39 5.11 -12.04
N ASN A 192 9.27 6.08 -11.77
CA ASN A 192 9.80 6.95 -12.79
C ASN A 192 11.11 6.36 -13.32
N ASP A 193 11.03 5.59 -14.41
CA ASP A 193 12.19 5.05 -15.13
C ASP A 193 12.18 5.55 -16.58
N PRO A 194 12.92 6.62 -16.92
CA PRO A 194 12.93 7.18 -18.26
C PRO A 194 13.52 6.22 -19.31
N ASN A 195 14.23 5.17 -18.89
CA ASN A 195 14.85 4.20 -19.79
C ASN A 195 13.96 2.98 -20.08
N LYS A 196 12.81 2.86 -19.42
CA LYS A 196 11.87 1.75 -19.58
C LYS A 196 10.48 2.28 -19.92
N PRO A 197 10.22 2.60 -21.20
CA PRO A 197 8.87 2.91 -21.62
C PRO A 197 7.97 1.72 -21.27
N THR A 198 6.91 1.99 -20.54
CA THR A 198 5.93 0.98 -20.15
C THR A 198 4.66 1.15 -20.99
N TYR A 199 3.79 0.15 -20.91
CA TYR A 199 2.48 0.17 -21.56
C TYR A 199 1.50 1.18 -20.94
N TRP A 200 1.82 1.77 -19.79
CA TRP A 200 0.95 2.71 -19.09
C TRP A 200 1.78 3.79 -18.40
N SER A 201 1.60 5.03 -18.80
CA SER A 201 2.21 6.19 -18.16
C SER A 201 1.14 7.09 -17.53
N ILE A 202 1.55 7.84 -16.51
CA ILE A 202 0.72 8.87 -15.88
C ILE A 202 1.43 10.21 -16.00
N GLU A 203 0.66 11.25 -16.25
CA GLU A 203 1.12 12.63 -16.08
C GLU A 203 0.63 13.17 -14.76
N THR A 204 1.49 13.98 -14.12
CA THR A 204 1.19 14.61 -12.85
C THR A 204 1.33 16.12 -12.96
N GLY A 205 0.33 16.85 -12.48
CA GLY A 205 0.38 18.29 -12.33
C GLY A 205 0.99 18.74 -10.99
N THR A 206 0.58 19.92 -10.54
CA THR A 206 0.98 20.48 -9.25
C THR A 206 0.71 19.50 -8.10
N ASN A 207 1.63 19.43 -7.13
CA ASN A 207 1.56 18.53 -5.97
C ASN A 207 1.44 17.04 -6.33
N LYS A 208 1.95 16.63 -7.49
CA LYS A 208 1.93 15.23 -7.98
C LYS A 208 0.52 14.65 -8.15
N ARG A 209 -0.49 15.50 -8.35
CA ARG A 209 -1.85 15.04 -8.67
C ARG A 209 -1.87 14.48 -10.08
N VAL A 210 -2.39 13.27 -10.23
CA VAL A 210 -2.59 12.65 -11.56
C VAL A 210 -3.59 13.48 -12.36
N THR A 211 -3.20 13.89 -13.57
CA THR A 211 -4.03 14.71 -14.48
C THR A 211 -4.52 13.93 -15.69
N SER A 212 -3.77 12.92 -16.10
CA SER A 212 -4.06 12.09 -17.28
C SER A 212 -3.24 10.80 -17.21
N ASN A 213 -3.68 9.81 -17.98
CA ASN A 213 -3.00 8.54 -18.19
C ASN A 213 -2.97 8.21 -19.69
N TYR A 214 -1.91 7.54 -20.13
CA TYR A 214 -1.69 7.17 -21.52
C TYR A 214 -1.30 5.71 -21.61
N ARG A 215 -1.61 5.10 -22.75
CA ARG A 215 -1.29 3.72 -23.10
C ARG A 215 -0.43 3.68 -24.34
#